data_AF-A0A7S0LFY1-F1
#
_entry.id   AF-A0A7S0LFY1-F1
#
_cell.length_a   1.000
_cell.length_b   1.000
_cell.length_c   1.000
_cell.angle_alpha   90.00
_cell.angle_beta   90.00
_cell.angle_gamma   90.00
#
_symmetry.space_group_name_H-M   'P 1'
#
loop_
_entity.id
_entity.type
_entity.pdbx_description
1 polymer ?
#
loop_
_entity_poly.entity_id
_entity_poly.type
_entity_poly.pdbx_seq_one_letter_code
_entity_poly.pdbx_strand_id
1 'polypeptide(L)'
;CTVPECSLRWRQLGFYVGCQPQLTTARHAYEGATWYSLPGSCPSFDFDQMTKSCKLAEPGGECAEPDGTHDCTWHLQLVAAIDIDELVGITSYEELHASGGREYVPETDRGLGTSFWDGIHDVEKNKDRVYAAEKLFAKKYHLQPMELPEPACG
;
A
#
# COMPACT_ATOMS: atom_id res chain seq x y z
N CYS A 1 -16.69 9.72 5.77
CA CYS A 1 -16.40 10.66 4.66
C CYS A 1 -16.49 12.09 5.18
N THR A 2 -15.40 12.86 5.03
CA THR A 2 -15.17 14.15 5.71
C THR A 2 -15.09 15.33 4.74
N VAL A 3 -15.39 15.12 3.45
CA VAL A 3 -15.34 16.16 2.41
C VAL A 3 -16.67 16.93 2.30
N PRO A 4 -16.66 18.19 1.82
CA PRO A 4 -17.89 18.95 1.55
C PRO A 4 -18.84 18.21 0.61
N GLU A 5 -20.15 18.35 0.83
CA GLU A 5 -21.22 17.69 0.04
C GLU A 5 -21.08 16.17 -0.08
N CYS A 6 -20.47 15.53 0.93
CA CYS A 6 -20.22 14.10 0.94
C CYS A 6 -21.47 13.27 0.59
N SER A 7 -22.65 13.62 1.12
CA SER A 7 -23.88 12.88 0.86
C SER A 7 -24.36 12.94 -0.60
N LEU A 8 -24.01 14.00 -1.32
CA LEU A 8 -24.32 14.17 -2.75
C LEU A 8 -23.31 13.43 -3.61
N ARG A 9 -22.00 13.60 -3.33
CA ARG A 9 -20.93 12.84 -3.99
C ARG A 9 -21.10 11.35 -3.81
N TRP A 10 -21.43 10.92 -2.59
CA TRP A 10 -21.75 9.54 -2.25
C TRP A 10 -22.89 8.98 -3.10
N ARG A 11 -24.02 9.71 -3.18
CA ARG A 11 -25.15 9.29 -4.00
C ARG A 11 -24.85 9.21 -5.49
N GLN A 12 -23.91 10.03 -5.98
CA GLN A 12 -23.56 10.09 -7.40
C GLN A 12 -22.46 9.10 -7.80
N LEU A 13 -21.45 8.92 -6.96
CA LEU A 13 -20.22 8.20 -7.26
C LEU A 13 -20.09 6.87 -6.52
N GLY A 14 -20.89 6.66 -5.47
CA GLY A 14 -20.83 5.46 -4.65
C GLY A 14 -19.48 5.24 -3.98
N PHE A 15 -19.09 3.97 -3.82
CA PHE A 15 -17.84 3.55 -3.19
C PHE A 15 -16.67 3.71 -4.16
N TYR A 16 -16.00 4.87 -4.24
CA TYR A 16 -14.82 5.07 -5.10
C TYR A 16 -13.50 4.97 -4.32
N VAL A 17 -12.39 4.73 -5.03
CA VAL A 17 -11.04 4.70 -4.42
C VAL A 17 -10.68 6.09 -3.90
N GLY A 18 -10.50 6.19 -2.58
CA GLY A 18 -10.02 7.41 -1.95
C GLY A 18 -8.50 7.48 -1.99
N CYS A 19 -7.95 8.69 -2.01
CA CYS A 19 -6.52 8.91 -1.84
C CYS A 19 -6.24 10.01 -0.80
N GLN A 20 -5.05 9.98 -0.21
CA GLN A 20 -4.56 11.04 0.65
C GLN A 20 -3.03 11.19 0.49
N PRO A 21 -2.54 12.27 -0.15
CA PRO A 21 -1.13 12.61 -0.14
C PRO A 21 -0.62 12.82 1.28
N GLN A 22 0.54 12.25 1.60
CA GLN A 22 1.17 12.35 2.90
C GLN A 22 2.33 13.34 2.85
N LEU A 23 2.43 14.17 3.89
CA LEU A 23 3.64 14.93 4.12
C LEU A 23 4.74 14.00 4.63
N THR A 24 5.96 14.25 4.19
CA THR A 24 7.14 13.53 4.70
C THR A 24 7.34 13.90 6.18
N THR A 25 7.29 12.89 7.03
CA THR A 25 7.48 13.02 8.48
C THR A 25 8.35 11.88 8.98
N ALA A 26 8.77 11.92 10.25
CA ALA A 26 9.46 10.78 10.86
C ALA A 26 8.67 9.46 10.76
N ARG A 27 7.32 9.50 10.69
CA ARG A 27 6.49 8.30 10.51
C ARG A 27 6.34 7.88 9.06
N HIS A 28 6.54 8.81 8.12
CA HIS A 28 6.39 8.60 6.67
C HIS A 28 7.59 9.26 5.97
N ALA A 29 8.79 8.68 6.14
CA ALA A 29 10.03 9.29 5.67
C ALA A 29 10.29 9.08 4.16
N TYR A 30 9.24 8.78 3.40
CA TYR A 30 9.25 8.66 1.95
C TYR A 30 8.61 9.92 1.35
N GLU A 31 9.32 10.57 0.42
CA GLU A 31 8.79 11.72 -0.31
C GLU A 31 7.70 11.27 -1.29
N GLY A 32 6.65 12.10 -1.44
CA GLY A 32 5.56 11.83 -2.39
C GLY A 32 4.64 10.66 -2.04
N ALA A 33 4.72 10.12 -0.81
CA ALA A 33 3.87 9.00 -0.40
C ALA A 33 2.37 9.36 -0.48
N THR A 34 1.57 8.48 -1.08
CA THR A 34 0.11 8.62 -1.16
C THR A 34 -0.55 7.38 -0.58
N TRP A 35 -1.53 7.57 0.29
CA TRP A 35 -2.35 6.49 0.82
C TRP A 35 -3.59 6.32 -0.03
N TYR A 36 -3.86 5.08 -0.44
CA TYR A 36 -5.09 4.73 -1.15
C TYR A 36 -5.99 3.90 -0.26
N SER A 37 -7.30 4.17 -0.32
CA SER A 37 -8.33 3.42 0.37
C SER A 37 -9.26 2.79 -0.66
N LEU A 38 -9.25 1.47 -0.74
CA LEU A 38 -10.05 0.69 -1.67
C LEU A 38 -11.29 0.17 -0.93
N PRO A 39 -12.48 0.78 -1.11
CA PRO A 39 -13.66 0.40 -0.35
C PRO A 39 -14.24 -0.92 -0.85
N GLY A 40 -13.93 -2.00 -0.12
CA GLY A 40 -14.60 -3.29 -0.21
C GLY A 40 -15.97 -3.28 0.51
N SER A 41 -16.56 -4.45 0.71
CA SER A 41 -17.86 -4.57 1.37
C SER A 41 -17.82 -4.10 2.83
N CYS A 42 -18.86 -3.39 3.28
CA CYS A 42 -19.02 -2.87 4.64
C CYS A 42 -17.87 -1.96 5.12
N PRO A 43 -17.45 -0.93 4.35
CA PRO A 43 -16.30 -0.11 4.72
C PRO A 43 -16.59 0.84 5.89
N SER A 44 -17.84 0.94 6.36
CA SER A 44 -18.22 1.73 7.54
C SER A 44 -17.85 1.07 8.87
N PHE A 45 -17.42 -0.20 8.89
CA PHE A 45 -17.11 -0.95 10.10
C PHE A 45 -15.70 -1.54 10.05
N ASP A 46 -15.14 -1.77 11.25
CA ASP A 46 -13.91 -2.55 11.39
C ASP A 46 -14.12 -3.98 10.91
N PHE A 47 -13.05 -4.63 10.45
CA PHE A 47 -13.09 -5.94 9.82
C PHE A 47 -13.79 -7.01 10.68
N ASP A 48 -13.59 -6.97 12.00
CA ASP A 48 -14.19 -7.89 12.97
C ASP A 48 -15.66 -7.57 13.32
N GLN A 49 -16.15 -6.38 12.94
CA GLN A 49 -17.51 -5.90 13.18
C GLN A 49 -18.42 -6.04 11.95
N MET A 50 -17.88 -6.47 10.80
CA MET A 50 -18.64 -6.59 9.57
C MET A 50 -19.76 -7.64 9.67
N THR A 51 -21.01 -7.18 9.59
CA THR A 51 -22.19 -8.07 9.58
C THR A 51 -22.63 -8.41 8.16
N LYS A 52 -23.36 -9.52 7.99
CA LYS A 52 -23.99 -9.87 6.70
C LYS A 52 -24.92 -8.76 6.20
N SER A 53 -25.68 -8.15 7.11
CA SER A 53 -26.57 -7.02 6.80
C SER A 53 -25.81 -5.81 6.31
N CYS A 54 -24.66 -5.49 6.90
CA CYS A 54 -23.82 -4.38 6.45
C CYS A 54 -23.22 -4.64 5.08
N LYS A 55 -22.66 -5.84 4.84
CA LYS A 55 -22.12 -6.20 3.51
C LYS A 55 -23.16 -6.13 2.40
N LEU A 56 -24.44 -6.41 2.71
CA LEU A 56 -25.54 -6.27 1.76
C LEU A 56 -25.95 -4.81 1.54
N ALA A 57 -25.94 -3.99 2.60
CA ALA A 57 -26.29 -2.58 2.53
C ALA A 57 -25.17 -1.72 1.89
N GLU A 58 -23.93 -2.17 2.04
CA GLU A 58 -22.71 -1.50 1.62
C GLU A 58 -21.83 -2.51 0.85
N PRO A 59 -22.16 -2.83 -0.41
CA PRO A 59 -21.41 -3.84 -1.17
C PRO A 59 -19.96 -3.44 -1.47
N GLY A 60 -19.61 -2.16 -1.35
CA GLY A 60 -18.34 -1.62 -1.82
C GLY A 60 -18.42 -1.20 -3.28
N GLY A 61 -17.27 -0.90 -3.88
CA GLY A 61 -17.16 -0.48 -5.28
C GLY A 61 -16.40 -1.45 -6.17
N GLU A 62 -15.94 -2.56 -5.59
CA GLU A 62 -15.17 -3.56 -6.31
C GLU A 62 -16.07 -4.37 -7.25
N CYS A 63 -15.71 -4.42 -8.53
CA CYS A 63 -16.34 -5.28 -9.52
C CYS A 63 -15.31 -5.75 -10.56
N ALA A 64 -15.71 -6.66 -11.45
CA ALA A 64 -14.81 -7.19 -12.48
C ALA A 64 -14.57 -6.19 -13.63
N GLU A 65 -15.60 -5.44 -14.02
CA GLU A 65 -15.57 -4.51 -15.14
C GLU A 65 -16.17 -3.17 -14.69
N PRO A 66 -15.35 -2.25 -14.15
CA PRO A 66 -15.82 -0.95 -13.67
C PRO A 66 -16.55 -0.16 -14.76
N ASP A 67 -17.82 0.16 -14.51
CA ASP A 67 -18.67 0.93 -15.41
C ASP A 67 -18.96 2.34 -14.88
N GLY A 68 -18.50 2.66 -13.67
CA GLY A 68 -18.69 3.94 -13.00
C GLY A 68 -20.04 4.08 -12.29
N THR A 69 -20.82 3.00 -12.19
CA THR A 69 -22.03 2.97 -11.37
C THR A 69 -21.69 2.92 -9.89
N HIS A 70 -22.69 3.18 -9.04
CA HIS A 70 -22.54 3.36 -7.60
C HIS A 70 -21.90 2.16 -6.87
N ASP A 71 -22.06 0.96 -7.39
CA ASP A 71 -21.55 -0.30 -6.83
C ASP A 71 -20.48 -0.96 -7.71
N CYS A 72 -20.05 -0.32 -8.80
CA CYS A 72 -19.04 -0.84 -9.71
C CYS A 72 -18.11 0.27 -10.23
N THR A 73 -17.15 0.65 -9.38
CA THR A 73 -16.30 1.83 -9.58
C THR A 73 -14.82 1.48 -9.75
N TRP A 74 -14.35 0.36 -9.22
CA TRP A 74 -12.94 -0.03 -9.27
C TRP A 74 -12.74 -1.54 -9.37
N HIS A 75 -11.60 -1.93 -9.92
CA HIS A 75 -11.13 -3.31 -9.97
C HIS A 75 -9.66 -3.34 -9.59
N LEU A 76 -9.26 -4.28 -8.73
CA LEU A 76 -7.87 -4.52 -8.39
C LEU A 76 -7.43 -5.86 -8.96
N GLN A 77 -6.39 -5.83 -9.77
CA GLN A 77 -5.74 -7.02 -10.29
C GLN A 77 -4.26 -7.00 -9.92
N LEU A 78 -3.81 -8.05 -9.24
CA LEU A 78 -2.38 -8.22 -8.97
C LEU A 78 -1.67 -8.68 -10.25
N VAL A 79 -0.74 -7.86 -10.74
CA VAL A 79 0.01 -8.14 -11.97
C VAL A 79 1.34 -8.84 -11.68
N ALA A 80 2.03 -8.40 -10.63
CA ALA A 80 3.33 -8.91 -10.21
C ALA A 80 3.64 -8.47 -8.77
N ALA A 81 4.58 -9.14 -8.11
CA ALA A 81 5.02 -8.79 -6.76
C ALA A 81 6.48 -9.20 -6.53
N ILE A 82 7.22 -8.37 -5.81
CA ILE A 82 8.52 -8.74 -5.23
C ILE A 82 8.31 -9.05 -3.75
N ASP A 83 9.14 -9.94 -3.22
CA ASP A 83 9.12 -10.26 -1.79
C ASP A 83 10.08 -9.30 -1.05
N ILE A 84 9.72 -8.88 0.16
CA ILE A 84 10.56 -7.98 0.96
C ILE A 84 11.84 -8.71 1.41
N ASP A 85 11.77 -9.99 1.74
CA ASP A 85 12.95 -10.78 2.11
C ASP A 85 13.90 -10.91 0.91
N GLU A 86 13.37 -11.09 -0.30
CA GLU A 86 14.16 -11.07 -1.55
C GLU A 86 14.85 -9.71 -1.76
N LEU A 87 14.13 -8.62 -1.48
CA LEU A 87 14.63 -7.25 -1.60
C LEU A 87 15.73 -6.94 -0.56
N VAL A 88 15.53 -7.36 0.68
CA VAL A 88 16.46 -7.16 1.80
C VAL A 88 17.65 -8.12 1.71
N GLY A 89 17.49 -9.25 1.04
CA GLY A 89 18.48 -10.32 0.93
C GLY A 89 18.44 -11.31 2.10
N ILE A 90 17.29 -11.48 2.75
CA ILE A 90 17.07 -12.45 3.83
C ILE A 90 16.62 -13.77 3.21
N THR A 91 17.39 -14.84 3.42
CA THR A 91 17.04 -16.18 2.93
C THR A 91 16.19 -16.98 3.91
N SER A 92 16.36 -16.72 5.21
CA SER A 92 15.52 -17.24 6.27
C SER A 92 15.46 -16.23 7.40
N TYR A 93 14.24 -15.80 7.72
CA TYR A 93 13.98 -14.92 8.84
C TYR A 93 14.28 -15.62 10.17
N GLU A 94 14.02 -16.93 10.25
CA GLU A 94 14.33 -17.75 11.42
C GLU A 94 15.83 -17.83 11.69
N GLU A 95 16.66 -18.05 10.67
CA GLU A 95 18.13 -18.08 10.82
C GLU A 95 18.70 -16.72 11.22
N LEU A 96 18.17 -15.63 10.63
CA LEU A 96 18.52 -14.27 11.03
C LEU A 96 18.26 -14.06 12.53
N HIS A 97 17.06 -14.43 13.01
CA HIS A 97 16.72 -14.27 14.42
C HIS A 97 17.49 -15.21 15.35
N ALA A 98 17.69 -16.47 14.94
CA ALA A 98 18.41 -17.47 15.72
C ALA A 98 19.89 -17.11 15.94
N SER A 99 20.50 -16.40 14.98
CA SER A 99 21.87 -15.86 15.09
C SER A 99 21.95 -14.54 15.87
N GLY A 100 20.83 -14.03 16.39
CA GLY A 100 20.75 -12.75 17.10
C GLY A 100 20.57 -11.53 16.20
N GLY A 101 20.39 -11.74 14.90
CA GLY A 101 20.10 -10.68 13.94
C GLY A 101 18.69 -10.10 14.10
N ARG A 102 18.53 -8.86 13.63
CA ARG A 102 17.29 -8.08 13.60
C ARG A 102 17.33 -7.24 12.35
N GLU A 103 16.23 -7.19 11.60
CA GLU A 103 16.15 -6.32 10.42
C GLU A 103 16.40 -4.85 10.74
N TYR A 104 15.95 -4.41 11.92
CA TYR A 104 16.09 -3.05 12.39
C TYR A 104 16.05 -3.00 13.92
N VAL A 105 16.91 -2.16 14.51
CA VAL A 105 17.00 -1.88 15.93
C VAL A 105 16.82 -0.37 16.12
N PRO A 106 15.69 0.08 16.70
CA PRO A 106 15.37 1.50 16.83
C PRO A 106 16.42 2.33 17.57
N GLU A 107 17.10 1.74 18.55
CA GLU A 107 18.09 2.43 19.39
C GLU A 107 19.36 2.80 18.62
N THR A 108 19.69 2.04 17.56
CA THR A 108 20.89 2.25 16.75
C THR A 108 20.58 2.76 15.35
N ASP A 109 19.29 2.82 14.97
CA ASP A 109 18.80 3.16 13.63
C ASP A 109 19.47 2.29 12.54
N ARG A 110 19.67 1.00 12.86
CA ARG A 110 20.39 0.04 12.03
C ARG A 110 19.86 -1.36 12.18
N GLY A 111 20.06 -2.17 11.14
CA GLY A 111 19.89 -3.62 11.23
C GLY A 111 21.09 -4.32 11.89
N LEU A 112 20.85 -5.52 12.37
CA LEU A 112 21.83 -6.48 12.87
C LEU A 112 21.76 -7.71 11.96
N GLY A 113 22.77 -7.94 11.13
CA GLY A 113 22.76 -9.02 10.13
C GLY A 113 22.22 -8.62 8.75
N THR A 114 21.62 -7.43 8.64
CA THR A 114 21.35 -6.72 7.38
C THR A 114 21.54 -5.22 7.60
N SER A 115 21.82 -4.46 6.54
CA SER A 115 21.94 -3.00 6.57
C SER A 115 20.89 -2.29 5.73
N PHE A 116 19.95 -3.04 5.13
CA PHE A 116 18.95 -2.48 4.21
C PHE A 116 18.11 -1.39 4.88
N TRP A 117 17.73 -1.60 6.14
CA TRP A 117 16.92 -0.66 6.94
C TRP A 117 17.75 0.36 7.75
N ASP A 118 19.05 0.49 7.53
CA ASP A 118 19.87 1.47 8.26
C ASP A 118 19.44 2.91 7.92
N GLY A 119 19.05 3.73 8.89
CA GLY A 119 18.57 5.09 8.62
C GLY A 119 17.18 5.07 7.98
N ILE A 120 16.17 4.55 8.67
CA ILE A 120 14.79 4.51 8.13
C ILE A 120 14.16 5.89 7.97
N HIS A 121 14.71 6.89 8.68
CA HIS A 121 14.28 8.28 8.61
C HIS A 121 15.10 9.12 7.61
N ASP A 122 16.13 8.53 7.01
CA ASP A 122 16.97 9.18 6.00
C ASP A 122 16.27 9.12 4.63
N VAL A 123 15.91 10.31 4.12
CA VAL A 123 15.16 10.46 2.86
C VAL A 123 15.93 9.91 1.66
N GLU A 124 17.24 10.11 1.60
CA GLU A 124 18.05 9.64 0.47
C GLU A 124 18.18 8.12 0.51
N LYS A 125 18.38 7.53 1.69
CA LYS A 125 18.35 6.08 1.82
C LYS A 125 16.98 5.48 1.50
N ASN A 126 15.89 6.17 1.81
CA ASN A 126 14.55 5.74 1.43
C ASN A 126 14.34 5.78 -0.09
N LYS A 127 14.89 6.78 -0.79
CA LYS A 127 14.93 6.80 -2.26
C LYS A 127 15.72 5.61 -2.81
N ASP A 128 16.87 5.30 -2.22
CA ASP A 128 17.68 4.14 -2.62
C ASP A 128 16.92 2.81 -2.42
N ARG A 129 16.08 2.70 -1.38
CA ARG A 129 15.23 1.52 -1.14
C ARG A 129 14.15 1.37 -2.20
N VAL A 130 13.48 2.46 -2.57
CA VAL A 130 12.49 2.46 -3.66
C VAL A 130 13.17 2.06 -4.97
N TYR A 131 14.34 2.64 -5.27
CA TYR A 131 15.11 2.28 -6.46
C TYR A 131 15.54 0.81 -6.46
N ALA A 132 15.93 0.25 -5.30
CA ALA A 132 16.25 -1.17 -5.18
C ALA A 132 15.04 -2.07 -5.47
N ALA A 133 13.85 -1.68 -4.99
CA ALA A 133 12.60 -2.38 -5.26
C ALA A 133 12.25 -2.34 -6.76
N GLU A 134 12.31 -1.17 -7.40
CA GLU A 134 12.09 -1.00 -8.83
C GLU A 134 13.08 -1.84 -9.65
N LYS A 135 14.37 -1.82 -9.30
CA LYS A 135 15.40 -2.59 -9.97
C LYS A 135 15.17 -4.10 -9.85
N LEU A 136 14.75 -4.58 -8.67
CA LEU A 136 14.42 -5.99 -8.47
C LEU A 136 13.19 -6.39 -9.29
N PHE A 137 12.16 -5.55 -9.27
CA PHE A 137 10.95 -5.75 -10.07
C PHE A 137 11.28 -5.82 -11.56
N ALA A 138 12.04 -4.88 -12.10
CA ALA A 138 12.48 -4.84 -13.50
C ALA A 138 13.22 -6.12 -13.91
N LYS A 139 14.09 -6.61 -13.02
CA LYS A 139 14.86 -7.84 -13.24
C LYS A 139 13.94 -9.07 -13.28
N LYS A 140 12.96 -9.15 -12.38
CA LYS A 140 12.07 -10.30 -12.23
C LYS A 140 10.96 -10.32 -13.30
N TYR A 141 10.46 -9.16 -13.69
CA TYR A 141 9.29 -8.98 -14.54
C TYR A 141 9.58 -8.10 -15.76
N HIS A 142 10.59 -8.46 -16.55
CA HIS A 142 11.07 -7.70 -17.72
C HIS A 142 10.02 -7.44 -18.84
N LEU A 143 8.86 -8.11 -18.81
CA LEU A 143 7.76 -7.89 -19.75
C LEU A 143 6.63 -7.02 -19.19
N GLN A 144 6.65 -6.74 -17.88
CA GLN A 144 5.64 -5.89 -17.25
C GLN A 144 6.04 -4.42 -17.36
N PRO A 145 5.06 -3.50 -17.46
CA PRO A 145 5.35 -2.07 -17.38
C PRO A 145 5.96 -1.75 -16.02
N MET A 146 7.05 -0.96 -16.04
CA MET A 146 7.70 -0.46 -14.82
C MET A 146 6.89 0.62 -14.12
N GLU A 147 6.18 1.42 -14.90
CA GLU A 147 5.35 2.51 -14.41
C GLU A 147 3.94 2.33 -14.95
N LEU A 148 2.97 2.48 -14.06
CA LEU A 148 1.56 2.61 -14.39
C LEU A 148 1.10 4.02 -13.99
N PRO A 149 0.10 4.59 -14.65
CA PRO A 149 -0.47 5.86 -14.24
C PRO A 149 -0.95 5.78 -12.78
N GLU A 150 -0.60 6.78 -11.98
CA GLU A 150 -1.13 6.89 -10.62
C GLU A 150 -2.65 7.09 -10.68
N PRO A 151 -3.43 6.40 -9.82
CA PRO A 151 -4.85 6.65 -9.70
C PRO A 151 -5.10 8.12 -9.32
N ALA A 152 -6.03 8.77 -10.02
CA ALA A 152 -6.36 10.16 -9.79
C ALA A 152 -6.89 10.40 -8.37
N CYS A 153 -6.38 11.44 -7.73
CA CYS A 153 -6.87 11.96 -6.47
C CYS A 153 -8.04 12.93 -6.69
N GLY A 154 -9.23 12.66 -6.15
CA GLY A 154 -10.46 13.44 -6.34
C GLY A 154 -11.18 13.87 -5.07
#